data_AF-A0A535NL64-F1
#
_entry.id   AF-A0A535NL64-F1
#
_cell.length_a   1.000
_cell.length_b   1.000
_cell.length_c   1.000
_cell.angle_alpha   90.00
_cell.angle_beta   90.00
_cell.angle_gamma   90.00
#
_symmetry.space_group_name_H-M   'P 1'
#
loop_
_entity.id
_entity.type
_entity.pdbx_description
1 polymer ?
#
loop_
_entity_poly.entity_id
_entity_poly.type
_entity_poly.pdbx_seq_one_letter_code
_entity_poly.pdbx_strand_id
1 'polypeptide(L)' 'MFVAFPSARLAIACGAAILKDAAAQTEAQPEIPIHVGIGVHAGEPVSQEGDFIGAAVNVAARIGSA' A
#
# COMPACT_ATOMS: atom_id res chain seq x y z
N MET A 1 -1.55 4.98 6.54
CA MET A 1 -1.35 3.61 7.07
C MET A 1 -0.24 2.96 6.25
N PHE A 2 0.57 2.10 6.85
CA PHE A 2 1.51 1.25 6.11
C PHE A 2 1.42 -0.17 6.66
N VAL A 3 1.89 -1.13 5.85
CA VAL A 3 2.02 -2.54 6.22
C VAL A 3 3.35 -3.04 5.66
N ALA A 4 4.06 -3.87 6.43
CA ALA A 4 5.33 -4.44 6.01
C ALA A 4 5.17 -5.90 5.61
N PHE A 5 5.82 -6.30 4.53
CA PHE A 5 5.82 -7.67 4.04
C PHE A 5 7.25 -8.20 3.97
N PRO A 6 7.47 -9.51 4.20
CA PRO A 6 8.79 -10.11 4.06
C PRO A 6 9.26 -10.24 2.60
N SER A 7 8.39 -9.95 1.63
CA SER A 7 8.77 -9.90 0.21
C SER A 7 7.97 -8.89 -0.59
N ALA A 8 8.61 -8.31 -1.60
CA ALA A 8 7.95 -7.41 -2.55
C ALA A 8 6.79 -8.08 -3.29
N ARG A 9 6.91 -9.37 -3.63
CA ARG A 9 5.84 -10.14 -4.28
C ARG A 9 4.56 -10.16 -3.46
N LEU A 10 4.66 -10.37 -2.14
CA LEU A 10 3.49 -10.37 -1.25
C LEU A 10 2.86 -8.98 -1.15
N ALA A 11 3.69 -7.93 -1.03
CA ALA A 11 3.20 -6.54 -1.01
C ALA A 11 2.43 -6.19 -2.28
N ILE A 12 2.97 -6.55 -3.45
CA ILE A 12 2.32 -6.31 -4.74
C ILE A 12 1.03 -7.11 -4.87
N ALA A 13 1.04 -8.39 -4.49
CA ALA A 13 -0.15 -9.23 -4.56
C ALA A 13 -1.28 -8.71 -3.65
N CYS A 14 -0.94 -8.27 -2.44
CA CYS A 14 -1.90 -7.66 -1.51
C CYS A 14 -2.47 -6.36 -2.09
N GLY A 15 -1.62 -5.45 -2.57
CA GLY A 15 -2.08 -4.20 -3.17
C GLY A 15 -2.98 -4.42 -4.40
N ALA A 16 -2.61 -5.36 -5.26
CA ALA A 16 -3.42 -5.72 -6.43
C ALA A 16 -4.79 -6.29 -6.05
N ALA A 17 -4.90 -7.05 -4.95
CA ALA A 17 -6.18 -7.55 -4.46
C ALA A 17 -7.07 -6.41 -3.97
N ILE A 18 -6.54 -5.49 -3.15
CA ILE A 18 -7.29 -4.33 -2.65
C ILE A 18 -7.83 -3.47 -3.81
N LEU A 19 -6.99 -3.19 -4.82
CA LEU A 19 -7.38 -2.40 -5.98
C LEU A 19 -8.52 -3.08 -6.78
N LYS A 20 -8.46 -4.41 -6.94
CA LYS A 20 -9.51 -5.17 -7.62
C LYS A 20 -10.84 -5.11 -6.88
N ASP A 21 -10.80 -5.28 -5.56
CA ASP A 21 -12.01 -5.26 -4.74
C ASP A 21 -12.63 -3.86 -4.70
N ALA A 22 -11.81 -2.81 -4.59
CA ALA A 22 -12.27 -1.42 -4.65
C ALA A 22 -12.91 -1.09 -6.01
N ALA A 23 -12.33 -1.58 -7.11
CA ALA A 23 -12.88 -1.41 -8.45
C ALA A 23 -14.23 -2.14 -8.59
N ALA A 24 -14.30 -3.41 -8.18
CA ALA A 24 -15.54 -4.19 -8.22
C ALA A 24 -16.66 -3.54 -7.39
N GLN A 25 -16.33 -3.01 -6.21
CA GLN A 25 -17.29 -2.31 -5.36
C GLN A 25 -17.75 -0.99 -5.98
N THR A 26 -16.84 -0.25 -6.62
CA THR A 26 -17.17 0.98 -7.36
C THR A 26 -18.08 0.70 -8.55
N GLU A 27 -17.85 -0.40 -9.27
CA GLU A 27 -18.74 -0.84 -10.36
C GLU A 27 -20.12 -1.26 -9.84
N ALA A 28 -20.18 -1.89 -8.66
CA ALA A 28 -21.43 -2.33 -8.04
C ALA A 28 -22.26 -1.18 -7.44
N GLN A 29 -21.62 -0.11 -6.96
CA GLN A 29 -22.26 1.08 -6.38
C GLN A 29 -21.62 2.37 -6.93
N PRO A 30 -21.93 2.75 -8.18
CA PRO A 30 -21.30 3.89 -8.85
C PRO A 30 -21.54 5.25 -8.17
N GLU A 31 -22.58 5.36 -7.35
CA GLU A 31 -22.94 6.56 -6.59
C GLU A 31 -22.00 6.81 -5.39
N ILE A 32 -21.29 5.79 -4.91
CA ILE A 32 -20.32 5.88 -3.81
C ILE A 32 -19.03 5.17 -4.23
N PRO A 33 -18.23 5.78 -5.13
CA PRO A 33 -17.02 5.16 -5.63
C PRO A 33 -15.95 5.05 -4.54
N ILE A 34 -15.18 3.96 -4.55
CA ILE A 34 -14.06 3.73 -3.65
C ILE A 34 -12.76 3.90 -4.43
N HIS A 35 -12.01 4.96 -4.12
CA HIS A 35 -10.70 5.22 -4.71
C HIS A 35 -9.60 4.94 -3.69
N VAL A 36 -8.64 4.08 -4.06
CA VAL A 36 -7.51 3.68 -3.21
C VAL A 36 -6.20 3.85 -3.98
N GLY A 37 -5.29 4.64 -3.44
CA GLY A 37 -3.89 4.72 -3.90
C GLY A 37 -3.02 3.76 -3.09
N ILE A 38 -2.15 2.98 -3.76
CA ILE A 38 -1.23 2.05 -3.09
C ILE A 38 0.19 2.27 -3.62
N GLY A 39 1.08 2.67 -2.72
CA GLY A 39 2.52 2.77 -2.98
C GLY A 39 3.28 1.60 -2.37
N VAL A 40 4.23 1.04 -3.12
CA VAL A 40 5.11 -0.04 -2.64
C VAL A 40 6.56 0.39 -2.83
N HIS A 41 7.37 0.19 -1.80
CA HIS A 41 8.82 0.35 -1.85
C HIS A 41 9.50 -0.82 -1.13
N ALA A 42 10.66 -1.22 -1.64
CA ALA A 42 11.52 -2.22 -1.00
C ALA A 42 12.90 -1.59 -0.79
N GLY A 43 13.43 -1.73 0.42
CA GLY A 43 14.71 -1.20 0.83
C GLY A 43 15.08 -1.77 2.21
N GLU A 44 16.15 -1.25 2.81
CA GLU A 44 16.57 -1.62 4.16
C GLU A 44 15.90 -0.69 5.17
N PRO A 45 14.86 -1.14 5.91
CA PRO A 45 14.20 -0.30 6.89
C PRO A 45 14.98 -0.27 8.20
N VAL A 46 14.91 0.86 8.91
CA VAL A 46 15.42 0.94 10.29
C VAL A 46 14.28 0.55 11.23
N SER A 47 14.47 -0.52 11.99
CA SER A 47 13.47 -0.99 12.97
C SER A 47 13.54 -0.17 14.26
N GLN A 48 12.40 0.27 14.77
CA GLN A 48 12.26 0.94 16.07
C GLN A 48 11.04 0.37 16.79
N GLU A 49 11.25 -0.36 17.89
CA GLU A 49 10.20 -0.84 18.81
C GLU A 49 8.84 -1.19 18.17
N GLY A 50 8.83 -2.10 17.21
CA GLY A 50 7.60 -2.58 16.55
C GLY A 50 7.15 -1.77 15.34
N ASP A 51 7.92 -0.77 14.93
CA ASP A 51 7.68 0.11 13.78
C ASP A 51 8.93 0.24 12.89
N PHE A 52 8.79 0.94 11.77
CA PHE A 52 9.86 1.28 10.86
C PHE A 52 9.97 2.79 10.66
N ILE A 53 11.20 3.29 10.66
CA ILE A 53 11.51 4.70 10.40
C ILE A 53 12.52 4.85 9.26
N GLY A 54 12.68 6.08 8.76
CA GLY A 54 13.75 6.46 7.83
C GLY A 54 13.35 6.49 6.36
N ALA A 55 14.36 6.60 5.50
CA ALA A 55 14.18 6.94 4.08
C ALA A 55 13.30 5.95 3.31
N ALA A 56 13.40 4.65 3.60
CA ALA A 56 12.59 3.62 2.94
C ALA A 56 11.08 3.82 3.20
N VAL A 57 10.69 4.18 4.42
CA VAL A 57 9.29 4.44 4.79
C VAL A 57 8.80 5.75 4.17
N ASN A 58 9.64 6.79 4.18
CA ASN A 58 9.31 8.08 3.57
C ASN A 58 9.08 7.97 2.06
N VAL A 59 9.91 7.17 1.37
CA VAL A 59 9.73 6.91 -0.07
C VAL A 59 8.43 6.15 -0.33
N ALA A 60 8.14 5.09 0.43
CA ALA A 60 6.89 4.35 0.31
C ALA A 60 5.66 5.26 0.45
N ALA A 61 5.65 6.12 1.48
CA ALA A 61 4.56 7.06 1.73
C ALA A 61 4.36 8.05 0.57
N ARG A 62 5.45 8.56 -0.03
CA ARG A 62 5.35 9.46 -1.20
C ARG A 62 4.84 8.77 -2.46
N ILE A 63 5.14 7.50 -2.67
CA ILE A 63 4.61 6.74 -3.82
C ILE A 63 3.10 6.57 -3.66
N GLY A 64 2.61 6.34 -2.43
CA GLY A 64 1.19 6.13 -2.17
C GLY A 64 0.35 7.39 -2.05
N SER A 65 0.95 8.59 -2.07
CA SER A 65 0.25 9.87 -1.93
C SER A 65 -0.18 10.50 -3.27
N ALA A 66 -0.03 9.77 -4.37
CA ALA A 66 -0.43 10.21 -5.71
C ALA A 66 -1.93 9.98 -5.96
#